data_AF-A0A645GG50-F1
#
_entry.id   AF-A0A645GG50-F1
#
_cell.length_a   1.000
_cell.length_b   1.000
_cell.length_c   1.000
_cell.angle_alpha   90.00
_cell.angle_beta   90.00
_cell.angle_gamma   90.00
#
_symmetry.space_group_name_H-M   'P 1'
#
loop_
_entity.id
_entity.type
_entity.pdbx_description
1 polymer ?
#
loop_
_entity_poly.entity_id
_entity_poly.type
_entity_poly.pdbx_seq_one_letter_code
_entity_poly.pdbx_strand_id
1 'polypeptide(L)'
;MVEELSDTDTVVKKVEIVPLEVIIRNIAAGSFSKRYGVLEGTPLQCTSFEISYKNDALGDPLLNDYHALALGLATEAELATLKQFAFTVNDVLKKYFDSLNIILVHFKIEFGRYKGEIILADEISPDTCRLWDKDTGKKLDKDRFRQDLGNVEDAYNEVFGRLGIK
;
A
#
# COMPACT_ATOMS: atom_id res chain seq x y z
N MET A 1 10.13 11.41 -3.38
CA MET A 1 10.03 12.27 -4.57
C MET A 1 10.98 13.44 -4.45
N VAL A 2 11.65 13.84 -5.55
CA VAL A 2 12.48 15.05 -5.63
C VAL A 2 11.74 16.11 -6.44
N GLU A 3 11.36 15.77 -7.67
CA GLU A 3 10.58 16.63 -8.57
C GLU A 3 9.87 15.78 -9.62
N GLU A 4 8.78 16.32 -10.17
CA GLU A 4 8.07 15.78 -11.33
C GLU A 4 8.69 16.33 -12.61
N LEU A 5 8.95 15.49 -13.61
CA LEU A 5 9.57 15.90 -14.88
C LEU A 5 8.54 16.03 -16.01
N SER A 6 7.54 15.16 -15.99
CA SER A 6 6.46 15.06 -16.99
C SER A 6 5.28 14.32 -16.37
N ASP A 7 4.18 14.22 -17.12
CA ASP A 7 2.97 13.47 -16.75
C ASP A 7 3.24 12.00 -16.38
N THR A 8 4.37 11.42 -16.80
CA THR A 8 4.72 10.01 -16.58
C THR A 8 6.04 9.78 -15.86
N ASP A 9 6.86 10.82 -15.67
CA ASP A 9 8.23 10.67 -15.16
C ASP A 9 8.48 11.53 -13.92
N THR A 10 9.10 10.94 -12.91
CA THR A 10 9.44 11.59 -11.64
C THR A 10 10.88 11.29 -11.23
N VAL A 11 11.61 12.31 -10.77
CA VAL A 11 12.92 12.11 -10.15
C VAL A 11 12.74 11.66 -8.71
N VAL A 12 13.40 10.55 -8.37
CA VAL A 12 13.43 9.99 -7.02
C VAL A 12 14.86 9.79 -6.55
N LYS A 13 15.03 9.68 -5.23
CA LYS A 13 16.31 9.28 -4.64
C LYS A 13 16.54 7.81 -5.00
N LYS A 14 17.69 7.48 -5.59
CA LYS A 14 18.09 6.09 -5.81
C LYS A 14 18.34 5.42 -4.46
N VAL A 15 17.65 4.32 -4.20
CA VAL A 15 17.75 3.54 -2.96
C VAL A 15 18.12 2.09 -3.26
N GLU A 16 18.62 1.39 -2.25
CA GLU A 16 18.65 -0.08 -2.25
C GLU A 16 17.34 -0.56 -1.61
N ILE A 17 16.46 -1.19 -2.39
CA ILE A 17 15.15 -1.66 -1.90
C ILE A 17 15.35 -2.73 -0.82
N VAL A 18 14.69 -2.55 0.32
CA VAL A 18 14.49 -3.62 1.29
C VAL A 18 13.49 -4.59 0.65
N PRO A 19 13.81 -5.90 0.49
CA PRO A 19 13.00 -6.83 -0.30
C PRO A 19 11.73 -7.28 0.47
N LEU A 20 10.98 -6.33 0.99
CA LEU A 20 9.77 -6.52 1.77
C LEU A 20 8.68 -5.59 1.23
N GLU A 21 7.53 -6.17 0.92
CA GLU A 21 6.31 -5.43 0.72
C GLU A 21 5.67 -5.17 2.09
N VAL A 22 5.49 -3.90 2.45
CA VAL A 22 4.90 -3.52 3.74
C VAL A 22 3.45 -3.14 3.53
N ILE A 23 2.54 -3.85 4.21
CA ILE A 23 1.10 -3.76 3.97
C ILE A 23 0.39 -3.33 5.26
N ILE A 24 -0.44 -2.31 5.13
CA ILE A 24 -1.35 -1.87 6.20
C ILE A 24 -2.78 -2.14 5.78
N ARG A 25 -3.59 -2.74 6.67
CA ARG A 25 -5.02 -2.98 6.44
C ARG A 25 -5.87 -2.32 7.52
N ASN A 26 -6.86 -1.52 7.09
CA ASN A 26 -7.89 -0.98 7.97
C ASN A 26 -9.19 -1.81 7.90
N ILE A 27 -9.46 -2.40 6.74
CA ILE A 27 -10.65 -3.22 6.46
C ILE A 27 -10.19 -4.52 5.79
N ALA A 28 -10.84 -5.64 6.13
CA ALA A 28 -10.57 -6.93 5.51
C ALA A 28 -10.95 -6.91 4.02
N ALA A 29 -10.01 -7.26 3.14
CA ALA A 29 -10.25 -7.40 1.71
C ALA A 29 -9.19 -8.28 1.02
N GLY A 30 -9.47 -8.71 -0.21
CA GLY A 30 -8.51 -9.43 -1.06
C GLY A 30 -7.84 -10.64 -0.40
N SER A 31 -6.50 -10.70 -0.45
CA SER A 31 -5.74 -11.86 0.06
C SER A 31 -5.93 -12.10 1.55
N PHE A 32 -6.16 -11.06 2.35
CA PHE A 32 -6.46 -11.20 3.78
C PHE A 32 -7.78 -11.93 4.01
N SER A 33 -8.84 -11.47 3.36
CA SER A 33 -10.17 -12.08 3.43
C SER A 33 -10.14 -13.55 3.02
N LYS A 34 -9.46 -13.86 1.91
CA LYS A 34 -9.28 -15.24 1.43
C LYS A 34 -8.48 -16.10 2.40
N ARG A 35 -7.37 -15.57 2.94
CA ARG A 35 -6.45 -16.33 3.81
C ARG A 35 -7.07 -16.65 5.17
N TYR A 36 -7.80 -15.71 5.77
CA TYR A 36 -8.33 -15.84 7.12
C TYR A 36 -9.84 -16.14 7.17
N GLY A 37 -10.51 -16.28 6.03
CA GLY A 37 -11.95 -16.57 5.98
C GLY A 37 -12.82 -15.42 6.49
N VAL A 38 -12.34 -14.19 6.38
CA VAL A 38 -13.06 -12.97 6.85
C VAL A 38 -13.79 -12.34 5.66
N LEU A 39 -15.07 -12.01 5.84
CA LEU A 39 -15.86 -11.36 4.80
C LEU A 39 -15.21 -10.03 4.37
N GLU A 40 -15.11 -9.79 3.05
CA GLU A 40 -14.60 -8.53 2.52
C GLU A 40 -15.50 -7.37 2.99
N GLY A 41 -14.88 -6.27 3.40
CA GLY A 41 -15.57 -5.11 3.98
C GLY A 41 -15.70 -5.16 5.49
N THR A 42 -15.30 -6.26 6.16
CA THR A 42 -15.31 -6.33 7.62
C THR A 42 -14.33 -5.32 8.22
N PRO A 43 -14.78 -4.38 9.06
CA PRO A 43 -13.88 -3.50 9.80
C PRO A 43 -12.99 -4.32 10.74
N LEU A 44 -11.69 -4.08 10.69
CA LEU A 44 -10.77 -4.75 11.60
C LEU A 44 -10.82 -4.13 12.99
N GLN A 45 -10.68 -4.95 14.03
CA GLN A 45 -10.69 -4.49 15.43
C GLN A 45 -9.50 -3.56 15.73
N CYS A 46 -8.42 -3.70 14.98
CA CYS A 46 -7.30 -2.78 14.93
C CYS A 46 -6.70 -2.79 13.52
N THR A 47 -5.94 -1.74 13.18
CA THR A 47 -5.17 -1.71 11.92
C THR A 47 -4.15 -2.84 11.92
N SER A 48 -4.20 -3.69 10.88
CA SER A 48 -3.25 -4.79 10.67
C SER A 48 -1.98 -4.29 9.99
N PHE A 49 -0.85 -4.87 10.37
CA PHE A 49 0.46 -4.70 9.75
C PHE A 49 0.97 -6.07 9.30
N GLU A 50 1.33 -6.16 8.02
CA GLU A 50 1.85 -7.37 7.38
C GLU A 50 3.11 -7.03 6.58
N ILE A 51 4.01 -7.99 6.49
CA ILE A 51 5.15 -7.94 5.57
C ILE A 51 5.12 -9.17 4.66
N SER A 52 5.34 -8.97 3.36
CA SER A 52 5.51 -10.04 2.39
C SER A 52 6.93 -10.01 1.84
N TYR A 53 7.50 -11.17 1.55
CA TYR A 53 8.79 -11.23 0.85
C TYR A 53 8.60 -10.77 -0.59
N LYS A 54 9.29 -9.72 -1.03
CA LYS A 54 9.22 -9.29 -2.44
C LYS A 54 9.97 -10.28 -3.34
N ASN A 55 9.25 -11.26 -3.86
CA ASN A 55 9.77 -12.34 -4.68
C ASN A 55 8.65 -12.95 -5.53
N ASP A 56 8.47 -12.40 -6.72
CA ASP A 56 7.43 -12.80 -7.68
C ASP A 56 7.46 -14.31 -8.01
N ALA A 57 8.66 -14.92 -8.07
CA ALA A 57 8.81 -16.34 -8.36
C ALA A 57 8.24 -17.24 -7.25
N LEU A 58 8.14 -16.72 -6.02
CA LEU A 58 7.54 -17.38 -4.86
C LEU A 58 6.11 -16.91 -4.58
N GLY A 59 5.58 -15.95 -5.35
CA GLY A 59 4.25 -15.37 -5.14
C GLY A 59 4.15 -14.55 -3.87
N ASP A 60 5.20 -13.82 -3.52
CA ASP A 60 5.27 -12.87 -2.42
C ASP A 60 4.78 -13.38 -1.06
N PRO A 61 5.40 -14.46 -0.53
CA PRO A 61 4.90 -15.15 0.66
C PRO A 61 4.85 -14.21 1.86
N LEU A 62 3.77 -14.31 2.66
CA LEU A 62 3.65 -13.58 3.92
C LEU A 62 4.76 -14.00 4.88
N LEU A 63 5.41 -13.02 5.49
CA LEU A 63 6.42 -13.19 6.51
C LEU A 63 5.93 -12.66 7.86
N ASN A 64 6.54 -13.17 8.93
CA ASN A 64 6.63 -12.45 10.19
C ASN A 64 8.04 -11.85 10.32
N ASP A 65 8.23 -11.01 11.34
CA ASP A 65 9.49 -10.33 11.60
C ASP A 65 10.67 -11.31 11.73
N TYR A 66 10.47 -12.44 12.41
CA TYR A 66 11.50 -13.46 12.58
C TYR A 66 11.91 -14.14 11.27
N HIS A 67 10.98 -14.35 10.33
CA HIS A 67 11.34 -14.87 9.02
C HIS A 67 12.18 -13.86 8.24
N ALA A 68 11.83 -12.57 8.29
CA ALA A 68 12.61 -11.51 7.65
C ALA A 68 14.04 -11.41 8.23
N LEU A 69 14.18 -11.53 9.55
CA LEU A 69 15.48 -11.58 10.23
C LEU A 69 16.28 -12.84 9.87
N ALA A 70 15.66 -14.02 9.94
CA ALA A 70 16.33 -15.29 9.68
C ALA A 70 16.82 -15.43 8.23
N LEU A 71 16.11 -14.80 7.29
CA LEU A 71 16.49 -14.74 5.87
C LEU A 71 17.44 -13.58 5.55
N GLY A 72 17.78 -12.73 6.53
CA GLY A 72 18.68 -11.59 6.34
C GLY A 72 18.11 -10.49 5.44
N LEU A 73 16.78 -10.37 5.35
CA LEU A 73 16.11 -9.40 4.47
C LEU A 73 16.15 -7.97 5.05
N ALA A 74 16.06 -7.88 6.38
CA ALA A 74 16.10 -6.63 7.13
C ALA A 74 16.68 -6.87 8.53
N THR A 75 17.15 -5.81 9.17
CA THR A 75 17.54 -5.83 10.59
C THR A 75 16.36 -5.52 11.51
N GLU A 76 16.48 -5.79 12.81
CA GLU A 76 15.45 -5.44 13.80
C GLU A 76 15.15 -3.93 13.81
N ALA A 77 16.19 -3.10 13.71
CA ALA A 77 16.06 -1.65 13.67
C ALA A 77 15.32 -1.16 12.41
N GLU A 78 15.59 -1.80 11.26
CA GLU A 78 14.87 -1.54 10.02
C GLU A 78 13.41 -1.94 10.16
N LEU A 79 13.10 -3.16 10.60
CA LEU A 79 11.71 -3.62 10.79
C LEU A 79 10.90 -2.71 11.72
N ALA A 80 11.51 -2.25 12.82
CA ALA A 80 10.89 -1.27 13.71
C ALA A 80 10.57 0.06 12.99
N THR A 81 11.52 0.56 12.19
CA THR A 81 11.36 1.80 11.41
C THR A 81 10.28 1.65 10.32
N LEU A 82 10.29 0.53 9.58
CA LEU A 82 9.28 0.21 8.57
C LEU A 82 7.88 0.22 9.17
N LYS A 83 7.70 -0.43 10.33
CA LYS A 83 6.43 -0.46 11.05
C LYS A 83 6.00 0.94 11.47
N GLN A 84 6.88 1.71 12.11
CA GLN A 84 6.56 3.08 12.52
C GLN A 84 6.13 3.96 11.34
N PHE A 85 6.88 3.91 10.23
CA PHE A 85 6.55 4.69 9.04
C PHE A 85 5.26 4.22 8.39
N ALA A 86 5.01 2.91 8.30
CA ALA A 86 3.78 2.37 7.74
C ALA A 86 2.53 2.85 8.50
N PHE A 87 2.54 2.83 9.84
CA PHE A 87 1.45 3.37 10.64
C PHE A 87 1.31 4.90 10.49
N THR A 88 2.42 5.64 10.41
CA THR A 88 2.39 7.08 10.19
C THR A 88 1.78 7.43 8.82
N VAL A 89 2.19 6.72 7.76
CA VAL A 89 1.63 6.86 6.42
C VAL A 89 0.13 6.53 6.45
N ASN A 90 -0.28 5.47 7.14
CA ASN A 90 -1.69 5.13 7.27
C ASN A 90 -2.51 6.25 7.92
N ASP A 91 -2.04 6.84 9.01
CA ASP A 91 -2.77 7.90 9.69
C ASP A 91 -2.92 9.15 8.82
N VAL A 92 -1.91 9.48 8.02
CA VAL A 92 -1.96 10.58 7.05
C VAL A 92 -2.93 10.25 5.92
N LEU A 93 -2.72 9.14 5.22
CA LEU A 93 -3.51 8.77 4.05
C LEU A 93 -4.96 8.51 4.40
N LYS A 94 -5.25 7.85 5.53
CA LYS A 94 -6.62 7.56 5.95
C LYS A 94 -7.41 8.85 6.20
N LYS A 95 -6.81 9.84 6.86
CA LYS A 95 -7.45 11.16 7.06
C LYS A 95 -7.61 11.91 5.74
N TYR A 96 -6.59 11.86 4.88
CA TYR A 96 -6.60 12.53 3.59
C TYR A 96 -7.69 11.98 2.67
N PHE A 97 -7.72 10.66 2.44
CA PHE A 97 -8.76 10.02 1.62
C PHE A 97 -10.16 10.19 2.22
N ASP A 98 -10.31 10.13 3.55
CA ASP A 98 -11.62 10.34 4.19
C ASP A 98 -12.17 11.75 3.89
N SER A 99 -11.30 12.77 3.87
CA SER A 99 -11.68 14.14 3.48
C SER A 99 -12.13 14.27 2.02
N LEU A 100 -11.79 13.29 1.18
CA LEU A 100 -12.13 13.21 -0.25
C LEU A 100 -13.28 12.23 -0.51
N ASN A 101 -14.00 11.82 0.53
CA ASN A 101 -15.08 10.83 0.47
C ASN A 101 -14.61 9.46 -0.07
N ILE A 102 -13.37 9.07 0.25
CA ILE A 102 -12.76 7.79 -0.13
C ILE A 102 -12.36 7.04 1.14
N ILE A 103 -12.70 5.76 1.20
CA ILE A 103 -12.26 4.83 2.24
C ILE A 103 -10.93 4.20 1.81
N LEU A 104 -9.89 4.42 2.62
CA LEU A 104 -8.62 3.69 2.50
C LEU A 104 -8.73 2.31 3.17
N VAL A 105 -9.04 1.29 2.37
CA VAL A 105 -9.26 -0.09 2.84
C VAL A 105 -7.95 -0.72 3.31
N HIS A 106 -6.94 -0.69 2.45
CA HIS A 106 -5.56 -1.11 2.74
C HIS A 106 -4.62 -0.54 1.68
N PHE A 107 -3.31 -0.56 1.94
CA PHE A 107 -2.30 -0.20 0.95
C PHE A 107 -1.01 -1.00 1.15
N LYS A 108 -0.20 -1.02 0.10
CA LYS A 108 1.15 -1.58 0.07
C LYS A 108 2.15 -0.47 -0.21
N ILE A 109 3.26 -0.44 0.53
CA ILE A 109 4.39 0.45 0.28
C ILE A 109 5.69 -0.32 0.36
N GLU A 110 6.72 0.20 -0.30
CA GLU A 110 8.08 -0.33 -0.25
C GLU A 110 9.03 0.73 0.29
N PHE A 111 10.12 0.27 0.89
CA PHE A 111 11.12 1.14 1.51
C PHE A 111 12.49 0.80 0.97
N GLY A 112 13.38 1.79 0.98
CA GLY A 112 14.75 1.60 0.57
C GLY A 112 15.75 2.22 1.53
N ARG A 113 16.94 1.64 1.54
CA ARG A 113 18.11 2.15 2.24
C ARG A 113 18.73 3.27 1.41
N TYR A 114 18.88 4.43 2.03
CA TYR A 114 19.50 5.61 1.44
C TYR A 114 20.43 6.26 2.45
N LYS A 115 21.74 6.23 2.19
CA LYS A 115 22.77 6.83 3.07
C LYS A 115 22.67 6.38 4.54
N GLY A 116 22.33 5.11 4.75
CA GLY A 116 22.18 4.53 6.10
C GLY A 116 20.82 4.76 6.75
N GLU A 117 19.89 5.45 6.08
CA GLU A 117 18.53 5.67 6.56
C GLU A 117 17.52 4.89 5.74
N ILE A 118 16.42 4.48 6.39
CA ILE A 118 15.25 3.95 5.70
C ILE A 118 14.38 5.11 5.23
N ILE A 119 14.03 5.12 3.95
CA ILE A 119 13.08 6.07 3.37
C ILE A 119 11.97 5.35 2.60
N LEU A 120 10.78 5.96 2.57
CA LEU A 120 9.69 5.53 1.70
C LEU A 120 10.12 5.65 0.23
N ALA A 121 9.84 4.62 -0.56
CA ALA A 121 10.20 4.50 -1.96
C ALA A 121 8.99 4.03 -2.80
N ASP A 122 9.26 3.55 -4.02
CA ASP A 122 8.26 3.01 -4.94
C ASP A 122 7.11 3.99 -5.21
N GLU A 123 5.85 3.56 -5.12
CA GLU A 123 4.68 4.37 -5.48
C GLU A 123 3.53 4.27 -4.47
N ILE A 124 2.69 5.31 -4.47
CA ILE A 124 1.37 5.31 -3.83
C ILE A 124 0.35 5.72 -4.89
N SER A 125 -0.46 4.77 -5.31
CA SER A 125 -1.38 4.91 -6.44
C SER A 125 -2.62 4.03 -6.22
N PRO A 126 -3.66 4.13 -7.07
CA PRO A 126 -4.74 3.15 -7.07
C PRO A 126 -4.30 1.72 -7.46
N ASP A 127 -3.05 1.51 -7.91
CA ASP A 127 -2.46 0.18 -8.11
C ASP A 127 -2.03 -0.48 -6.79
N THR A 128 -1.44 0.33 -5.90
CA THR A 128 -0.89 -0.10 -4.60
C THR A 128 -1.84 0.13 -3.41
N CYS A 129 -2.91 0.90 -3.60
CA CYS A 129 -3.97 1.12 -2.62
C CYS A 129 -5.27 0.41 -3.02
N ARG A 130 -6.05 -0.02 -2.04
CA ARG A 130 -7.48 -0.35 -2.24
C ARG A 130 -8.32 0.79 -1.69
N LEU A 131 -9.08 1.42 -2.58
CA LEU A 131 -9.80 2.67 -2.38
C LEU A 131 -11.26 2.45 -2.74
N TRP A 132 -12.16 2.64 -1.79
CA TRP A 132 -13.60 2.54 -2.05
C TRP A 132 -14.27 3.89 -1.89
N ASP A 133 -15.21 4.20 -2.77
CA ASP A 133 -16.10 5.34 -2.56
C ASP A 133 -16.88 5.16 -1.25
N LYS A 134 -16.93 6.21 -0.43
CA LYS A 134 -17.49 6.12 0.93
C LYS A 134 -19.01 5.96 0.95
N ASP A 135 -19.71 6.52 -0.03
CA ASP A 135 -21.18 6.48 -0.08
C ASP A 135 -21.70 5.20 -0.73
N THR A 136 -21.02 4.73 -1.78
CA THR A 136 -21.50 3.61 -2.62
C THR A 136 -20.74 2.30 -2.41
N GLY A 137 -19.56 2.34 -1.79
CA GLY A 137 -18.65 1.19 -1.72
C GLY A 137 -18.04 0.80 -3.08
N LYS A 138 -18.22 1.62 -4.13
CA LYS A 138 -17.63 1.39 -5.46
C LYS A 138 -16.11 1.30 -5.32
N LYS A 139 -15.52 0.24 -5.87
CA LYS A 139 -14.05 0.11 -5.95
C LYS A 139 -13.49 1.13 -6.94
N LEU A 140 -12.49 1.89 -6.50
CA LEU A 140 -11.83 2.97 -7.23
C LEU A 140 -10.34 2.64 -7.49
N ASP A 141 -10.00 1.36 -7.55
CA ASP A 141 -8.63 0.86 -7.58
C ASP A 141 -8.46 -0.32 -8.55
N LYS A 142 -7.24 -0.88 -8.62
CA LYS A 142 -6.88 -2.00 -9.51
C LYS A 142 -7.75 -3.24 -9.36
N ASP A 143 -8.52 -3.40 -8.28
CA ASP A 143 -9.50 -4.49 -8.20
C ASP A 143 -10.52 -4.46 -9.32
N ARG A 144 -10.82 -3.29 -9.89
CA ARG A 144 -11.69 -3.22 -11.06
C ARG A 144 -11.16 -4.03 -12.23
N PHE A 145 -9.84 -4.07 -12.39
CA PHE A 145 -9.15 -4.95 -13.34
C PHE A 145 -9.12 -6.39 -12.82
N ARG A 146 -8.67 -6.61 -11.56
CA ARG A 146 -8.50 -7.97 -11.01
C ARG A 146 -9.80 -8.79 -10.93
N GLN A 147 -10.96 -8.12 -10.88
CA GLN A 147 -12.29 -8.72 -10.73
C GLN A 147 -13.18 -8.47 -11.95
N ASP A 148 -12.61 -8.04 -13.09
CA ASP A 148 -13.33 -7.81 -14.35
C ASP A 148 -14.57 -6.89 -14.22
N LEU A 149 -14.47 -5.84 -13.38
CA LEU A 149 -15.58 -4.90 -13.12
C LEU A 149 -15.67 -3.76 -14.15
N GLY A 150 -14.74 -3.69 -15.11
CA GLY A 150 -14.66 -2.65 -16.14
C GLY A 150 -14.36 -1.23 -15.60
N ASN A 151 -14.25 -0.25 -16.49
CA ASN A 151 -14.06 1.18 -16.17
C ASN A 151 -12.90 1.45 -15.20
N VAL A 152 -11.75 0.84 -15.47
CA VAL A 152 -10.54 0.99 -14.64
C VAL A 152 -10.01 2.42 -14.72
N GLU A 153 -9.80 2.94 -15.94
CA GLU A 153 -9.32 4.31 -16.15
C GLU A 153 -10.27 5.36 -15.56
N ASP A 154 -11.58 5.21 -15.73
CA ASP A 154 -12.57 6.12 -15.14
C ASP A 154 -12.48 6.18 -13.62
N ALA A 155 -12.22 5.05 -12.96
CA ALA A 155 -12.03 5.01 -11.53
C ALA A 155 -10.75 5.73 -11.09
N TYR A 156 -9.68 5.64 -11.88
CA TYR A 156 -8.42 6.31 -11.58
C TYR A 156 -8.56 7.82 -11.81
N ASN A 157 -9.23 8.21 -12.89
CA ASN A 157 -9.60 9.60 -13.17
C ASN A 157 -10.51 10.19 -12.09
N GLU A 158 -11.42 9.39 -11.53
CA GLU A 158 -12.27 9.80 -10.42
C GLU A 158 -11.44 10.07 -9.15
N VAL A 159 -10.48 9.20 -8.82
CA VAL A 159 -9.54 9.43 -7.71
C VAL A 159 -8.69 10.69 -7.97
N PHE A 160 -8.14 10.83 -9.17
CA PHE A 160 -7.35 11.99 -9.59
C PHE A 160 -8.13 13.30 -9.46
N GLY A 161 -9.37 13.33 -9.94
CA GLY A 161 -10.26 14.50 -9.83
C GLY A 161 -10.60 14.85 -8.38
N ARG A 162 -10.82 13.85 -7.52
CA ARG A 162 -11.06 14.07 -6.07
C ARG A 162 -9.83 14.59 -5.34
N LEU A 163 -8.63 14.15 -5.74
CA LEU A 163 -7.36 14.66 -5.21
C LEU A 163 -7.12 16.15 -5.57
N GLY A 164 -7.85 16.68 -6.56
CA GLY A 164 -7.70 18.05 -7.02
C GLY A 164 -6.41 18.30 -7.81
N ILE A 165 -5.76 17.23 -8.28
CA ILE A 165 -4.61 17.30 -9.17
C ILE A 165 -5.14 17.70 -10.56
N LYS A 166 -4.51 18.69 -11.18
CA LYS A 166 -4.91 19.26 -12.47
C LYS A 166 -3.81 19.05 -13.49
#